data_AF-X1QPY8-F1
#
_entry.id   AF-X1QPY8-F1
#
_cell.length_a   1.000
_cell.length_b   1.000
_cell.length_c   1.000
_cell.angle_alpha   90.00
_cell.angle_beta   90.00
_cell.angle_gamma   90.00
#
_symmetry.space_group_name_H-M   'P 1'
#
loop_
_entity.id
_entity.type
_entity.pdbx_description
1 polymer ?
#
loop_
_entity_poly.entity_id
_entity_poly.type
_entity_poly.pdbx_seq_one_letter_code
_entity_poly.pdbx_strand_id
1 'polypeptide(L)'
;EDEKLQIAKRFLLPKQLKIHGLKKQNIKITDKAIMNLIRNYTREAGVRNIEREITSICRKVVKKVVSKGRTHEEKVTQKNLEAYLGIPRFRRAEIDKKDEVGVAIGMAWTEFGGELLTFEVTKVYGKGNFTLTGHLGEIMQESAQAAFSYVKGKIFEYNIAKDLHKNYDIHIHVPEVATPKEGPSAGIAVATSMISLLTEIPVSKKVAMSGEITLRGRVLPVGGIK
;
A
#
# COMPACT_ATOMS: atom_id res chain seq x y z
N GLU A 1 0.27 -11.87 7.24
CA GLU A 1 1.73 -12.15 7.15
C GLU A 1 2.10 -13.50 7.78
N ASP A 2 1.57 -13.81 8.96
CA ASP A 2 1.88 -15.05 9.68
C ASP A 2 1.52 -16.31 8.91
N GLU A 3 0.41 -16.30 8.17
CA GLU A 3 0.04 -17.41 7.29
C GLU A 3 1.11 -17.67 6.22
N LYS A 4 1.57 -16.63 5.53
CA LYS A 4 2.66 -16.74 4.54
C LYS A 4 3.97 -17.20 5.17
N LEU A 5 4.28 -16.75 6.40
CA LEU A 5 5.43 -17.23 7.16
C LEU A 5 5.33 -18.73 7.45
N GLN A 6 4.16 -19.22 7.88
CA GLN A 6 3.95 -20.65 8.12
C GLN A 6 4.01 -21.45 6.81
N ILE A 7 3.43 -20.95 5.72
CA ILE A 7 3.50 -21.60 4.40
C ILE A 7 4.96 -21.71 3.94
N ALA A 8 5.73 -20.61 4.07
CA ALA A 8 7.15 -20.59 3.72
C ALA A 8 7.96 -21.62 4.51
N LYS A 9 7.72 -21.73 5.83
CA LYS A 9 8.45 -22.66 6.71
C LYS A 9 8.06 -24.12 6.50
N ARG A 10 6.77 -24.41 6.39
CA ARG A 10 6.23 -25.78 6.37
C ARG A 10 6.28 -26.41 4.98
N PHE A 11 6.16 -25.61 3.92
CA PHE A 11 6.03 -26.12 2.56
C PHE A 11 7.11 -25.61 1.62
N LEU A 12 7.29 -24.29 1.48
CA LEU A 12 8.17 -23.74 0.44
C LEU A 12 9.64 -24.06 0.70
N LEU A 13 10.14 -23.78 1.90
CA LEU A 13 11.54 -24.05 2.24
C LEU A 13 11.87 -25.55 2.13
N PRO A 14 11.14 -26.49 2.76
CA PRO A 14 11.42 -27.92 2.61
C PRO A 14 11.38 -28.41 1.16
N LYS A 15 10.42 -27.91 0.36
CA LYS A 15 10.32 -28.22 -1.07
C LYS A 15 11.58 -27.76 -1.83
N GLN A 16 12.01 -26.51 -1.62
CA GLN A 16 13.18 -25.96 -2.29
C GLN A 16 14.48 -26.63 -1.86
N LEU A 17 14.62 -27.03 -0.59
CA LEU A 17 15.78 -27.83 -0.15
C LEU A 17 15.88 -29.15 -0.89
N LYS A 18 14.75 -29.86 -1.05
CA LYS A 18 14.70 -31.14 -1.76
C LYS A 18 15.07 -30.97 -3.24
N ILE A 19 14.52 -29.96 -3.92
CA ILE A 19 14.80 -29.67 -5.33
C ILE A 19 16.28 -29.35 -5.54
N HIS A 20 16.90 -28.63 -4.61
CA HIS A 20 18.30 -28.19 -4.70
C HIS A 20 19.31 -29.14 -4.05
N GLY A 21 18.88 -30.31 -3.57
CA GLY A 21 19.75 -31.31 -2.95
C GLY A 21 20.40 -30.86 -1.63
N LEU A 22 19.82 -29.86 -0.95
CA LEU A 22 20.31 -29.36 0.33
C LEU A 22 19.73 -30.16 1.49
N LYS A 23 20.54 -30.47 2.50
CA LYS A 23 20.06 -31.03 3.76
C LYS A 23 19.56 -29.92 4.69
N LYS A 24 18.70 -30.26 5.65
CA LYS A 24 18.18 -29.31 6.65
C LYS A 24 19.29 -28.61 7.47
N GLN A 25 20.43 -29.28 7.65
CA GLN A 25 21.59 -28.70 8.35
C GLN A 25 22.31 -27.62 7.52
N ASN A 26 22.27 -27.71 6.18
CA ASN A 26 23.03 -26.80 5.33
C ASN A 26 22.49 -25.36 5.37
N ILE A 27 21.22 -25.16 5.70
CA ILE A 27 20.61 -23.84 5.73
C ILE A 27 19.54 -23.71 6.81
N LYS A 28 19.64 -22.63 7.58
CA LYS A 28 18.61 -22.20 8.54
C LYS A 28 18.23 -20.75 8.28
N ILE A 29 17.00 -20.54 7.80
CA ILE A 29 16.43 -19.20 7.64
C ILE A 29 15.63 -18.86 8.90
N THR A 30 15.97 -17.76 9.56
CA THR A 30 15.24 -17.31 10.76
C THR A 30 13.87 -16.74 10.39
N ASP A 31 12.90 -16.85 11.29
CA ASP A 31 11.55 -16.31 11.09
C ASP A 31 11.58 -14.80 10.77
N LYS A 32 12.46 -14.05 11.44
CA LYS A 32 12.70 -12.62 11.15
C LYS A 32 13.20 -12.39 9.72
N ALA A 33 14.03 -13.27 9.18
CA ALA A 33 14.50 -13.18 7.80
C ALA A 33 13.39 -13.50 6.80
N ILE A 34 12.54 -14.50 7.07
CA ILE A 34 11.39 -14.82 6.22
C ILE A 34 10.38 -13.67 6.24
N MET A 35 10.08 -13.09 7.42
CA MET A 35 9.24 -11.90 7.49
C MET A 35 9.83 -10.71 6.72
N ASN A 36 11.14 -10.47 6.83
CA ASN A 36 11.81 -9.42 6.07
C ASN A 36 11.70 -9.67 4.54
N LEU A 37 11.92 -10.92 4.11
CA LEU A 37 11.72 -11.34 2.71
C LEU A 37 10.30 -11.03 2.23
N ILE A 38 9.28 -11.44 2.99
CA ILE A 38 7.86 -11.23 2.65
C ILE A 38 7.56 -9.74 2.52
N ARG A 39 8.07 -8.90 3.43
CA ARG A 39 7.75 -7.46 3.47
C ARG A 39 8.48 -6.65 2.40
N ASN A 40 9.75 -6.97 2.14
CA ASN A 40 10.66 -6.08 1.41
C ASN A 40 11.10 -6.61 0.04
N TYR A 41 10.81 -7.89 -0.26
CA TYR A 41 11.21 -8.54 -1.50
C TYR A 41 10.02 -9.11 -2.29
N THR A 42 8.81 -9.05 -1.74
CA THR A 42 7.58 -9.52 -2.43
C THR A 42 6.42 -8.54 -2.26
N ARG A 43 5.64 -8.32 -3.33
CA ARG A 43 4.36 -7.58 -3.31
C ARG A 43 3.36 -8.39 -4.12
N GLU A 44 2.64 -9.29 -3.44
CA GLU A 44 1.64 -10.19 -4.05
C GLU A 44 0.64 -10.64 -2.98
N ALA A 45 -0.57 -11.05 -3.38
CA ALA A 45 -1.50 -11.75 -2.50
C ALA A 45 -1.05 -13.20 -2.21
N GLY A 46 -0.49 -13.87 -3.21
CA GLY A 46 -0.03 -15.27 -3.13
C GLY A 46 1.35 -15.48 -2.48
N VAL A 47 2.00 -16.59 -2.84
CA VAL A 47 3.34 -16.99 -2.34
C VAL A 47 4.33 -17.34 -3.47
N ARG A 48 4.03 -17.00 -4.72
CA ARG A 48 4.88 -17.36 -5.89
C ARG A 48 6.21 -16.62 -5.86
N ASN A 49 6.19 -15.32 -5.60
CA ASN A 49 7.40 -14.53 -5.44
C ASN A 49 8.16 -14.94 -4.17
N ILE A 50 7.46 -15.30 -3.09
CA ILE A 50 8.13 -15.86 -1.88
C ILE A 50 8.91 -17.13 -2.25
N GLU A 51 8.31 -18.05 -3.00
CA GLU A 51 8.98 -19.28 -3.45
C GLU A 51 10.20 -18.97 -4.33
N ARG A 52 10.08 -18.00 -5.26
CA ARG A 52 11.21 -17.55 -6.10
C ARG A 52 12.36 -16.98 -5.27
N GLU A 53 12.08 -16.14 -4.29
CA GLU A 53 13.14 -15.57 -3.44
C GLU A 53 13.81 -16.64 -2.57
N ILE A 54 13.05 -17.60 -2.02
CA ILE A 54 13.62 -18.77 -1.32
C ILE A 54 14.52 -19.60 -2.25
N THR A 55 14.10 -19.78 -3.52
CA THR A 55 14.90 -20.47 -4.55
C THR A 55 16.24 -19.76 -4.78
N SER A 56 16.24 -18.43 -4.89
CA SER A 56 17.45 -17.61 -5.04
C SER A 56 18.42 -17.78 -3.85
N ILE A 57 17.90 -17.81 -2.63
CA ILE A 57 18.70 -18.09 -1.42
C ILE A 57 19.30 -19.50 -1.50
N CYS A 58 18.50 -20.51 -1.82
CA CYS A 58 18.95 -21.89 -1.91
C CYS A 58 20.08 -22.04 -2.94
N ARG A 59 19.94 -21.45 -4.14
CA ARG A 59 20.99 -21.47 -5.18
C ARG A 59 22.32 -20.88 -4.70
N LYS A 60 22.28 -19.76 -3.97
CA LYS A 60 23.49 -19.16 -3.38
C LYS A 60 24.11 -20.05 -2.31
N VAL A 61 23.30 -20.70 -1.49
CA VAL A 61 23.81 -21.65 -0.48
C VAL A 61 24.39 -22.90 -1.14
N VAL A 62 23.77 -23.45 -2.19
CA VAL A 62 24.34 -24.57 -2.98
C VAL A 62 25.75 -24.23 -3.44
N LYS A 63 25.95 -23.04 -4.04
CA LYS A 63 27.29 -22.60 -4.48
C LYS A 63 28.31 -22.62 -3.34
N LYS A 64 27.91 -22.19 -2.13
CA LYS A 64 28.77 -22.22 -0.94
C LYS A 64 29.04 -23.63 -0.41
N VAL A 65 28.05 -24.52 -0.42
CA VAL A 65 28.21 -25.91 0.01
C VAL A 65 29.13 -26.67 -0.95
N VAL A 66 29.02 -26.42 -2.26
CA VAL A 66 29.92 -27.01 -3.25
C VAL A 66 31.35 -26.51 -3.07
N SER A 67 31.55 -25.22 -2.76
CA SER A 67 32.90 -24.66 -2.60
C SER A 67 33.55 -24.92 -1.24
N LYS A 68 32.77 -24.98 -0.16
CA LYS A 68 33.27 -25.12 1.23
C LYS A 68 33.12 -26.53 1.80
N GLY A 69 32.42 -27.43 1.11
CA GLY A 69 32.21 -28.81 1.53
C GLY A 69 30.77 -29.12 1.97
N ARG A 70 30.41 -30.41 1.90
CA ARG A 70 29.03 -30.92 2.10
C ARG A 70 28.45 -30.65 3.49
N THR A 71 29.31 -30.44 4.49
CA THR A 71 28.91 -30.15 5.89
C THR A 71 28.75 -28.67 6.16
N HIS A 72 29.00 -27.80 5.19
CA HIS A 72 28.88 -26.36 5.37
C HIS A 72 27.45 -25.95 5.73
N GLU A 73 27.32 -25.09 6.74
CA GLU A 73 26.06 -24.59 7.27
C GLU A 73 25.96 -23.08 7.09
N GLU A 74 24.78 -22.62 6.67
CA GLU A 74 24.48 -21.20 6.45
C GLU A 74 23.28 -20.77 7.26
N LYS A 75 23.46 -19.72 8.06
CA LYS A 75 22.37 -19.10 8.81
C LYS A 75 21.95 -17.80 8.15
N VAL A 76 20.74 -17.78 7.58
CA VAL A 76 20.15 -16.60 6.96
C VAL A 76 19.30 -15.87 7.99
N THR A 77 19.74 -14.67 8.32
CA THR A 77 19.17 -13.75 9.30
C THR A 77 18.68 -12.49 8.61
N GLN A 78 17.93 -11.66 9.33
CA GLN A 78 17.47 -10.38 8.81
C GLN A 78 18.63 -9.49 8.32
N LYS A 79 19.77 -9.52 9.01
CA LYS A 79 20.93 -8.65 8.75
C LYS A 79 21.72 -9.03 7.50
N ASN A 80 21.82 -10.32 7.18
CA ASN A 80 22.58 -10.80 6.03
C ASN A 80 21.70 -11.21 4.85
N LEU A 81 20.37 -11.02 4.92
CA LEU A 81 19.43 -11.36 3.85
C LEU A 81 19.79 -10.66 2.53
N GLU A 82 20.24 -9.41 2.61
CA GLU A 82 20.69 -8.61 1.46
C GLU A 82 21.88 -9.23 0.72
N ALA A 83 22.79 -9.94 1.40
CA ALA A 83 23.86 -10.67 0.72
C ALA A 83 23.32 -11.77 -0.22
N TYR A 84 22.12 -12.30 0.07
CA TYR A 84 21.47 -13.32 -0.74
C TYR A 84 20.50 -12.74 -1.78
N LEU A 85 19.76 -11.68 -1.46
CA LEU A 85 18.71 -11.17 -2.35
C LEU A 85 19.04 -9.83 -3.02
N GLY A 86 20.13 -9.17 -2.62
CA GLY A 86 20.43 -7.79 -2.99
C GLY A 86 19.60 -6.78 -2.19
N ILE A 87 19.66 -5.53 -2.64
CA ILE A 87 18.97 -4.40 -2.01
C ILE A 87 17.46 -4.68 -2.01
N PRO A 88 16.73 -4.39 -0.91
CA PRO A 88 15.27 -4.44 -0.86
C PRO A 88 14.59 -3.78 -2.08
N ARG A 89 13.70 -4.52 -2.74
CA ARG A 89 12.96 -4.01 -3.92
C ARG A 89 11.73 -3.19 -3.54
N PHE A 90 11.12 -3.54 -2.42
CA PHE A 90 9.97 -2.85 -1.88
C PHE A 90 10.38 -2.24 -0.55
N ARG A 91 10.21 -0.93 -0.42
CA ARG A 91 10.13 -0.29 0.88
C ARG A 91 8.65 -0.23 1.21
N ARG A 92 8.25 -0.74 2.38
CA ARG A 92 6.98 -0.25 2.94
C ARG A 92 7.12 1.26 3.05
N ALA A 93 6.24 2.00 2.41
CA ALA A 93 6.05 3.39 2.78
C ALA A 93 5.80 3.38 4.29
N GLU A 94 6.70 3.97 5.07
CA GLU A 94 6.33 4.33 6.43
C GLU A 94 5.15 5.28 6.25
N ILE A 95 3.95 4.84 6.62
CA ILE A 95 2.83 5.77 6.72
C ILE A 95 3.31 6.85 7.69
N ASP A 96 3.42 8.09 7.20
CA ASP A 96 3.86 9.20 8.01
C ASP A 96 3.06 9.22 9.32
N LYS A 97 3.76 9.19 10.44
CA LYS A 97 3.15 8.93 11.75
C LYS A 97 2.39 10.14 12.32
N LYS A 98 2.38 11.27 11.62
CA LYS A 98 1.75 12.50 12.07
C LYS A 98 0.44 12.71 11.33
N ASP A 99 -0.59 13.01 12.10
CA ASP A 99 -1.89 13.40 11.57
C ASP A 99 -1.72 14.73 10.81
N GLU A 100 -2.34 14.82 9.64
CA GLU A 100 -2.12 15.91 8.68
C GLU A 100 -3.45 16.49 8.21
N VAL A 101 -3.45 17.80 7.97
CA VAL A 101 -4.59 18.51 7.38
C VAL A 101 -4.59 18.27 5.88
N GLY A 102 -5.75 17.96 5.31
CA GLY A 102 -5.91 17.75 3.88
C GLY A 102 -5.41 16.40 3.38
N VAL A 103 -5.05 15.47 4.27
CA VAL A 103 -4.52 14.16 3.89
C VAL A 103 -5.33 13.03 4.52
N ALA A 104 -5.94 12.16 3.71
CA ALA A 104 -6.70 11.01 4.19
C ALA A 104 -6.20 9.70 3.57
N ILE A 105 -6.29 8.60 4.34
CA ILE A 105 -5.92 7.27 3.86
C ILE A 105 -7.18 6.55 3.39
N GLY A 106 -7.25 6.25 2.10
CA GLY A 106 -8.29 5.43 1.50
C GLY A 106 -7.80 4.01 1.21
N MET A 107 -8.75 3.09 0.98
CA MET A 107 -8.45 1.76 0.47
C MET A 107 -9.01 1.60 -0.94
N ALA A 108 -8.17 1.12 -1.84
CA ALA A 108 -8.56 0.75 -3.19
C ALA A 108 -8.24 -0.70 -3.47
N TRP A 109 -8.97 -1.28 -4.42
CA TRP A 109 -8.69 -2.60 -4.93
C TRP A 109 -7.80 -2.48 -6.17
N THR A 110 -6.68 -3.18 -6.16
CA THR A 110 -5.78 -3.29 -7.31
C THR A 110 -5.70 -4.75 -7.78
N GLU A 111 -5.11 -4.97 -8.95
CA GLU A 111 -4.85 -6.32 -9.48
C GLU A 111 -4.01 -7.21 -8.53
N PHE A 112 -3.26 -6.59 -7.61
CA PHE A 112 -2.42 -7.29 -6.64
C PHE A 112 -3.08 -7.48 -5.27
N GLY A 113 -4.31 -6.99 -5.09
CA GLY A 113 -5.08 -7.02 -3.85
C GLY A 113 -5.44 -5.62 -3.34
N GLY A 114 -5.94 -5.55 -2.10
CA GLY A 114 -6.24 -4.29 -1.43
C GLY A 114 -4.97 -3.48 -1.14
N GLU A 115 -5.01 -2.20 -1.48
CA GLU A 115 -3.91 -1.25 -1.31
C GLU A 115 -4.38 0.00 -0.56
N LEU A 116 -3.51 0.53 0.30
CA LEU A 116 -3.72 1.82 0.95
C LEU A 116 -3.25 2.93 0.01
N LEU A 117 -4.14 3.88 -0.26
CA LEU A 117 -3.86 5.08 -1.04
C LEU A 117 -3.91 6.30 -0.14
N THR A 118 -2.97 7.22 -0.34
CA THR A 118 -2.97 8.51 0.35
C THR A 118 -3.59 9.55 -0.57
N PHE A 119 -4.64 10.22 -0.11
CA PHE A 119 -5.30 11.31 -0.84
C PHE A 119 -4.87 12.63 -0.22
N GLU A 120 -4.10 13.41 -0.98
CA GLU A 120 -3.60 14.73 -0.58
C GLU A 120 -4.44 15.79 -1.27
N VAL A 121 -4.93 16.77 -0.52
CA VAL A 121 -5.74 17.86 -1.04
C VAL A 121 -5.12 19.17 -0.60
N THR A 122 -4.96 20.08 -1.57
CA THR A 122 -4.51 21.44 -1.31
C THR A 122 -5.45 22.46 -1.96
N LYS A 123 -5.42 23.68 -1.43
CA LYS A 123 -6.11 24.85 -1.98
C LYS A 123 -5.06 25.84 -2.47
N VAL A 124 -5.24 26.34 -3.69
CA VAL A 124 -4.40 27.40 -4.26
C VAL A 124 -5.27 28.56 -4.70
N TYR A 125 -4.78 29.79 -4.63
CA TYR A 125 -5.56 30.94 -5.09
C TYR A 125 -5.94 30.78 -6.56
N GLY A 126 -7.22 30.95 -6.87
CA GLY A 126 -7.77 30.61 -8.17
C GLY A 126 -9.22 31.05 -8.36
N LYS A 127 -9.91 30.41 -9.30
CA LYS A 127 -11.28 30.74 -9.75
C LYS A 127 -12.34 29.73 -9.30
N GLY A 128 -11.97 28.70 -8.53
CA GLY A 128 -12.86 27.60 -8.15
C GLY A 128 -12.69 26.34 -8.99
N ASN A 129 -11.56 26.16 -9.68
CA ASN A 129 -11.28 24.96 -10.46
C ASN A 129 -11.05 23.74 -9.55
N PHE A 130 -11.31 22.57 -10.11
CA PHE A 130 -11.06 21.29 -9.47
C PHE A 130 -10.11 20.48 -10.34
N THR A 131 -8.96 20.09 -9.79
CA THR A 131 -7.92 19.36 -10.51
C THR A 131 -7.59 18.05 -9.81
N LEU A 132 -7.41 16.98 -10.59
CA LEU A 132 -7.08 15.64 -10.13
C LEU A 132 -5.77 15.18 -10.77
N THR A 133 -4.81 14.70 -9.98
CA THR A 133 -3.56 14.09 -10.48
C THR A 133 -3.25 12.79 -9.74
N GLY A 134 -2.36 11.96 -10.32
CA GLY A 134 -2.01 10.64 -9.75
C GLY A 134 -2.43 9.44 -10.59
N HIS A 135 -2.70 9.63 -11.89
CA HIS A 135 -3.10 8.56 -12.80
C HIS A 135 -4.37 7.83 -12.32
N LEU A 136 -5.42 8.62 -12.07
CA LEU A 136 -6.74 8.14 -11.67
C LEU A 136 -7.55 7.70 -12.88
N GLY A 137 -8.20 6.55 -12.76
CA GLY A 137 -9.17 6.06 -13.74
C GLY A 137 -10.43 6.91 -13.84
N GLU A 138 -11.22 6.70 -14.89
CA GLU A 138 -12.48 7.45 -15.12
C GLU A 138 -13.46 7.30 -13.94
N ILE A 139 -13.62 6.08 -13.40
CA ILE A 139 -14.52 5.81 -12.28
C ILE A 139 -14.08 6.54 -11.01
N MET A 140 -12.78 6.59 -10.74
CA MET A 140 -12.26 7.31 -9.59
C MET A 140 -12.41 8.83 -9.76
N GLN A 141 -12.23 9.34 -10.98
CA GLN A 141 -12.46 10.76 -11.29
C GLN A 141 -13.93 11.16 -11.05
N GLU A 142 -14.88 10.33 -11.48
CA GLU A 142 -16.31 10.53 -11.20
C GLU A 142 -16.60 10.50 -9.68
N SER A 143 -16.03 9.54 -8.96
CA SER A 143 -16.17 9.43 -7.50
C SER A 143 -15.62 10.68 -6.78
N ALA A 144 -14.46 11.17 -7.21
CA ALA A 144 -13.88 12.40 -6.68
C ALA A 144 -14.75 13.64 -6.99
N GLN A 145 -15.35 13.71 -8.18
CA GLN A 145 -16.27 14.78 -8.57
C GLN A 145 -17.57 14.74 -7.75
N ALA A 146 -18.10 13.56 -7.46
CA ALA A 146 -19.27 13.39 -6.60
C ALA A 146 -18.97 13.82 -5.16
N ALA A 147 -17.81 13.42 -4.63
CA ALA A 147 -17.32 13.86 -3.32
C ALA A 147 -17.17 15.39 -3.26
N PHE A 148 -16.57 16.01 -4.28
CA PHE A 148 -16.40 17.46 -4.36
C PHE A 148 -17.75 18.18 -4.35
N SER A 149 -18.70 17.69 -5.14
CA SER A 149 -20.05 18.26 -5.21
C SER A 149 -20.78 18.16 -3.87
N TYR A 150 -20.66 17.03 -3.16
CA TYR A 150 -21.23 16.85 -1.83
C TYR A 150 -20.60 17.83 -0.81
N VAL A 151 -19.27 17.91 -0.75
CA VAL A 151 -18.58 18.81 0.18
C VAL A 151 -18.94 20.26 -0.10
N LYS A 152 -19.00 20.66 -1.37
CA LYS A 152 -19.43 22.00 -1.79
C LYS A 152 -20.85 22.33 -1.29
N GLY A 153 -21.77 21.39 -1.37
CA GLY A 153 -23.14 21.54 -0.85
C GLY A 153 -23.21 21.68 0.68
N LYS A 154 -22.20 21.21 1.40
CA LYS A 154 -22.13 21.22 2.87
C LYS A 154 -21.32 22.37 3.47
N ILE A 155 -20.69 23.21 2.65
CA ILE A 155 -19.86 24.35 3.11
C ILE A 155 -20.61 25.24 4.12
N PHE A 156 -21.89 25.54 3.87
CA PHE A 156 -22.70 26.39 4.75
C PHE A 156 -23.07 25.72 6.07
N GLU A 157 -23.25 24.41 6.08
CA GLU A 157 -23.66 23.63 7.26
C GLU A 157 -22.52 23.48 8.25
N TYR A 158 -21.29 23.32 7.76
CA TYR A 158 -20.09 23.19 8.59
C TYR A 158 -19.47 24.54 8.99
N ASN A 159 -20.11 25.66 8.68
CA ASN A 159 -19.57 27.01 8.87
C ASN A 159 -18.15 27.18 8.28
N ILE A 160 -17.89 26.45 7.19
CA ILE A 160 -16.61 26.45 6.48
C ILE A 160 -16.58 27.74 5.64
N ALA A 161 -15.43 28.43 5.69
CA ALA A 161 -15.23 29.77 5.13
C ALA A 161 -16.00 30.04 3.82
N LYS A 162 -16.93 31.00 3.88
CA LYS A 162 -17.85 31.39 2.79
C LYS A 162 -17.13 31.70 1.46
N ASP A 163 -15.87 32.12 1.52
CA ASP A 163 -15.10 32.63 0.37
C ASP A 163 -14.24 31.58 -0.33
N LEU A 164 -14.19 30.35 0.20
CA LEU A 164 -13.21 29.36 -0.27
C LEU A 164 -13.53 28.84 -1.68
N HIS A 165 -14.81 28.79 -2.05
CA HIS A 165 -15.27 28.24 -3.33
C HIS A 165 -15.09 29.14 -4.56
N LYS A 166 -14.86 30.46 -4.37
CA LYS A 166 -14.70 31.43 -5.48
C LYS A 166 -13.26 31.88 -5.66
N ASN A 167 -12.48 31.89 -4.58
CA ASN A 167 -11.13 32.45 -4.58
C ASN A 167 -10.02 31.38 -4.58
N TYR A 168 -10.38 30.10 -4.50
CA TYR A 168 -9.42 29.01 -4.46
C TYR A 168 -9.81 27.89 -5.41
N ASP A 169 -8.80 27.33 -6.06
CA ASP A 169 -8.87 26.06 -6.76
C ASP A 169 -8.51 24.94 -5.79
N ILE A 170 -9.17 23.79 -5.93
CA ILE A 170 -8.90 22.59 -5.15
C ILE A 170 -8.15 21.60 -6.04
N HIS A 171 -7.01 21.12 -5.54
CA HIS A 171 -6.20 20.12 -6.23
C HIS A 171 -6.05 18.89 -5.35
N ILE A 172 -6.50 17.74 -5.87
CA ILE A 172 -6.30 16.43 -5.27
C ILE A 172 -5.15 15.70 -5.98
N HIS A 173 -4.20 15.22 -5.20
CA HIS A 173 -3.13 14.35 -5.66
C HIS A 173 -3.22 12.99 -4.97
N VAL A 174 -3.08 11.92 -5.74
CA VAL A 174 -2.91 10.55 -5.22
C VAL A 174 -1.52 10.07 -5.62
N PRO A 175 -0.58 9.99 -4.67
CA PRO A 175 0.77 9.49 -4.93
C PRO A 175 0.78 8.03 -5.43
N GLU A 176 1.93 7.63 -5.98
CA GLU A 176 2.19 6.43 -6.79
C GLU A 176 1.80 6.60 -8.27
N VAL A 177 2.72 6.36 -9.20
CA VAL A 177 2.57 6.75 -10.63
C VAL A 177 2.34 5.54 -11.56
N ALA A 178 2.72 4.33 -11.14
CA ALA A 178 2.88 3.20 -12.06
C ALA A 178 1.61 2.35 -12.27
N THR A 179 0.63 2.41 -11.37
CA THR A 179 -0.60 1.60 -11.43
C THR A 179 -1.83 2.50 -11.54
N PRO A 180 -2.72 2.29 -12.52
CA PRO A 180 -4.02 2.96 -12.55
C PRO A 180 -4.80 2.67 -11.26
N LYS A 181 -5.38 3.71 -10.65
CA LYS A 181 -6.26 3.56 -9.48
C LYS A 181 -7.69 3.64 -9.97
N GLU A 182 -8.38 2.52 -9.86
CA GLU A 182 -9.74 2.34 -10.34
C GLU A 182 -10.70 2.09 -9.18
N GLY A 183 -11.98 2.41 -9.42
CA GLY A 183 -13.09 2.07 -8.53
C GLY A 183 -13.61 3.23 -7.66
N PRO A 184 -14.89 3.17 -7.25
CA PRO A 184 -15.54 4.26 -6.52
C PRO A 184 -15.22 4.26 -5.02
N SER A 185 -14.48 3.26 -4.54
CA SER A 185 -14.35 2.90 -3.12
C SER A 185 -13.57 3.88 -2.26
N ALA A 186 -12.98 4.93 -2.84
CA ALA A 186 -12.27 5.96 -2.07
C ALA A 186 -13.02 7.29 -1.98
N GLY A 187 -14.28 7.36 -2.44
CA GLY A 187 -15.07 8.60 -2.44
C GLY A 187 -15.17 9.25 -1.06
N ILE A 188 -15.33 8.45 -0.01
CA ILE A 188 -15.36 8.97 1.37
C ILE A 188 -13.99 9.48 1.86
N ALA A 189 -12.87 8.91 1.39
CA ALA A 189 -11.53 9.38 1.73
C ALA A 189 -11.26 10.74 1.10
N VAL A 190 -11.66 10.90 -0.17
CA VAL A 190 -11.61 12.17 -0.89
C VAL A 190 -12.47 13.24 -0.19
N ALA A 191 -13.71 12.91 0.17
CA ALA A 191 -14.57 13.84 0.90
C ALA A 191 -13.95 14.26 2.25
N THR A 192 -13.34 13.32 2.97
CA THR A 192 -12.73 13.56 4.28
C THR A 192 -11.48 14.44 4.17
N SER A 193 -10.61 14.21 3.19
CA SER A 193 -9.43 15.06 2.98
C SER A 193 -9.82 16.49 2.59
N MET A 194 -10.87 16.67 1.77
CA MET A 194 -11.41 18.00 1.47
C MET A 194 -11.97 18.68 2.72
N ILE A 195 -12.81 18.00 3.50
CA ILE A 195 -13.38 18.58 4.74
C ILE A 195 -12.26 18.93 5.72
N SER A 196 -11.24 18.07 5.86
CA SER A 196 -10.06 18.33 6.68
C SER A 196 -9.34 19.61 6.25
N LEU A 197 -9.04 19.77 4.96
CA LEU A 197 -8.40 20.98 4.43
C LEU A 197 -9.23 22.25 4.71
N LEU A 198 -10.56 22.13 4.60
CA LEU A 198 -11.49 23.24 4.74
C LEU A 198 -11.72 23.66 6.20
N THR A 199 -11.61 22.71 7.13
CA THR A 199 -11.82 22.93 8.57
C THR A 199 -10.51 23.09 9.34
N GLU A 200 -9.37 22.84 8.70
CA GLU A 200 -8.04 22.78 9.32
C GLU A 200 -7.93 21.73 10.44
N ILE A 201 -8.79 20.71 10.40
CA ILE A 201 -8.79 19.60 11.35
C ILE A 201 -7.97 18.45 10.75
N PRO A 202 -6.89 17.99 11.39
CA PRO A 202 -6.05 16.92 10.86
C PRO A 202 -6.78 15.56 10.88
N VAL A 203 -6.57 14.75 9.85
CA VAL A 203 -7.14 13.39 9.77
C VAL A 203 -6.18 12.40 10.43
N SER A 204 -6.73 11.49 11.22
CA SER A 204 -5.91 10.46 11.85
C SER A 204 -5.31 9.49 10.84
N LYS A 205 -3.97 9.39 10.79
CA LYS A 205 -3.26 8.41 9.93
C LYS A 205 -3.41 6.96 10.42
N LYS A 206 -4.05 6.76 11.57
CA LYS A 206 -4.40 5.42 12.09
C LYS A 206 -5.67 4.85 11.46
N VAL A 207 -6.42 5.67 10.72
CA VAL A 207 -7.69 5.28 10.10
C VAL A 207 -7.52 5.20 8.59
N ALA A 208 -7.82 4.04 8.03
CA ALA A 208 -8.05 3.87 6.60
C ALA A 208 -9.56 3.69 6.38
N MET A 209 -10.07 4.23 5.28
CA MET A 209 -11.50 4.20 4.98
C MET A 209 -11.78 3.74 3.54
N SER A 210 -12.91 3.07 3.36
CA SER A 210 -13.39 2.65 2.04
C SER A 210 -14.91 2.73 1.99
N GLY A 211 -15.43 3.30 0.92
CA GLY A 211 -16.84 3.58 0.73
C GLY A 211 -17.06 4.44 -0.51
N GLU A 212 -18.06 4.07 -1.29
CA GLU A 212 -18.55 4.91 -2.37
C GLU A 212 -19.45 6.01 -1.79
N ILE A 213 -19.30 7.24 -2.29
CA ILE A 213 -20.07 8.39 -1.84
C ILE A 213 -21.06 8.81 -2.93
N THR A 214 -22.31 9.05 -2.55
CA THR A 214 -23.31 9.64 -3.44
C THR A 214 -23.33 11.16 -3.31
N LEU A 215 -23.90 11.87 -4.29
CA LEU A 215 -24.13 13.33 -4.22
C LEU A 215 -24.97 13.77 -2.99
N ARG A 216 -25.72 12.85 -2.38
CA ARG A 216 -26.53 13.11 -1.18
C ARG A 216 -25.79 12.79 0.13
N GLY A 217 -24.54 12.32 0.06
CA GLY A 217 -23.73 11.96 1.23
C GLY A 217 -24.01 10.57 1.80
N ARG A 218 -24.77 9.73 1.10
CA ARG A 218 -24.91 8.31 1.49
C ARG A 218 -23.61 7.58 1.16
N VAL A 219 -23.16 6.76 2.10
CA VAL A 219 -22.05 5.82 1.91
C VAL A 219 -22.62 4.50 1.42
N LEU A 220 -22.21 4.07 0.23
CA LEU A 220 -22.62 2.81 -0.38
C LEU A 220 -21.59 1.70 -0.10
N PRO A 221 -22.05 0.44 -0.04
CA PRO A 221 -21.16 -0.70 0.21
C PRO A 221 -20.13 -0.86 -0.90
N VAL A 222 -18.94 -1.34 -0.52
CA VAL A 222 -17.83 -1.63 -1.44
C VAL A 222 -17.48 -3.12 -1.39
N GLY A 223 -16.96 -3.64 -2.50
CA GLY A 223 -16.42 -4.99 -2.58
C GLY A 223 -15.01 -5.09 -2.00
N GLY A 224 -14.47 -6.31 -1.90
CA GLY A 224 -13.04 -6.53 -1.61
C GLY A 224 -12.60 -6.20 -0.18
N ILE A 225 -13.48 -6.32 0.82
CA ILE A 225 -13.18 -6.04 2.24
C ILE A 225 -12.13 -7.00 2.84
N LYS A 226 -12.02 -8.22 2.29
CA LYS A 226 -11.20 -9.31 2.84
C LYS A 226 -9.76 -9.28 2.34
#